data_AF-A0A166ZWG5-F1
#
_entry.id   AF-A0A166ZWG5-F1
#
_cell.length_a   1.000
_cell.length_b   1.000
_cell.length_c   1.000
_cell.angle_alpha   90.00
_cell.angle_beta   90.00
_cell.angle_gamma   90.00
#
_symmetry.space_group_name_H-M   'P 1'
#
loop_
_entity.id
_entity.type
_entity.pdbx_description
1 polymer ?
#
loop_
_entity_poly.entity_id
_entity_poly.type
_entity_poly.pdbx_seq_one_letter_code
_entity_poly.pdbx_strand_id
1 'polypeptide(L)' 'MSAWRNLKLTECIERAPRAPKIQKKQFKDGGRFPVVSQEKGLVNGYWDDESDVIKVDRPIVIFGDHTQIVKLVDL' A
#
# COMPACT_ATOMS: atom_id res chain seq x y z
N MET A 1 8.58 -19.69 -24.45
CA MET A 1 8.55 -19.82 -22.98
C MET A 1 9.42 -18.71 -22.41
N SER A 2 8.86 -17.85 -21.56
CA SER A 2 9.64 -16.77 -20.94
C SER A 2 10.50 -17.37 -19.83
N ALA A 3 11.82 -17.18 -19.91
CA ALA A 3 12.72 -17.57 -18.83
C ALA A 3 12.70 -16.50 -17.73
N TRP A 4 12.76 -16.93 -16.47
CA TRP A 4 12.97 -16.01 -15.36
C TRP A 4 14.35 -15.35 -15.47
N ARG A 5 14.41 -14.04 -15.18
CA ARG A 5 15.64 -13.25 -15.17
C ARG A 5 15.88 -12.68 -13.78
N ASN A 6 17.14 -12.66 -13.35
CA ASN A 6 17.56 -11.97 -12.14
C ASN A 6 17.82 -10.50 -12.50
N LEU A 7 17.12 -9.59 -11.84
CA LEU A 7 17.28 -8.14 -11.97
C LEU A 7 17.52 -7.51 -10.61
N LYS A 8 18.06 -6.30 -10.60
CA LYS A 8 18.14 -5.52 -9.35
C LYS A 8 16.74 -5.05 -8.98
N LEU A 9 16.42 -5.01 -7.68
CA LEU A 9 15.12 -4.54 -7.20
C LEU A 9 14.77 -3.15 -7.75
N THR A 10 15.76 -2.25 -7.83
CA THR A 10 15.60 -0.88 -8.36
C THR A 10 15.21 -0.83 -9.83
N GLU A 11 15.39 -1.92 -10.58
CA GLU A 11 14.99 -2.05 -11.99
C GLU A 11 13.56 -2.61 -12.12
N CYS A 12 13.01 -3.15 -11.01
CA CYS A 12 11.70 -3.79 -10.97
C CYS A 12 10.63 -2.93 -10.29
N ILE A 13 11.01 -1.80 -9.68
CA ILE A 13 10.11 -0.93 -8.92
C ILE A 13 10.20 0.51 -9.39
N GLU A 14 9.09 1.22 -9.26
CA GLU A 14 9.02 2.67 -9.44
C GLU A 14 8.58 3.32 -8.14
N ARG A 15 8.76 4.64 -8.03
CA ARG A 15 8.25 5.39 -6.88
C ARG A 15 6.72 5.36 -6.89
N ALA A 16 6.14 4.84 -5.81
CA ALA A 16 4.71 4.90 -5.57
C ALA A 16 4.25 6.36 -5.34
N PRO A 17 2.97 6.68 -5.60
CA PRO A 17 2.38 7.96 -5.23
C PRO A 17 2.52 8.22 -3.73
N ARG A 18 2.61 9.51 -3.37
CA ARG A 18 2.73 9.90 -1.97
C ARG A 18 1.37 9.88 -1.30
N ALA A 19 1.25 9.05 -0.26
CA ALA A 19 0.07 9.04 0.60
C ALA A 19 -0.04 10.32 1.46
N PRO A 20 -1.25 10.84 1.70
CA PRO A 20 -1.48 11.82 2.75
C PRO A 20 -1.17 11.23 4.12
N LYS A 21 -0.76 12.10 5.05
CA LYS A 21 -0.48 11.69 6.43
C LYS A 21 -1.75 11.80 7.27
N ILE A 22 -2.42 10.67 7.46
CA ILE A 22 -3.59 10.53 8.32
C ILE A 22 -3.19 9.95 9.69
N GLN A 23 -3.83 10.42 10.76
CA GLN A 23 -3.50 9.96 12.12
C GLN A 23 -4.25 8.66 12.42
N LYS A 24 -3.55 7.61 12.87
CA LYS A 24 -4.13 6.30 13.17
C LYS A 24 -5.37 6.34 14.08
N LYS A 25 -5.38 7.22 15.08
CA LYS A 25 -6.53 7.38 16.00
C LYS A 25 -7.83 7.84 15.32
N GLN A 26 -7.75 8.29 14.07
CA GLN A 26 -8.89 8.71 13.26
C GLN A 26 -9.38 7.59 12.35
N PHE A 27 -8.67 6.46 12.29
CA PHE A 27 -9.13 5.31 11.51
C PHE A 27 -10.42 4.79 12.09
N LYS A 28 -11.33 4.40 11.20
CA LYS A 28 -12.62 3.84 11.58
C LYS A 28 -12.54 2.31 11.55
N ASP A 29 -13.39 1.66 12.34
CA ASP A 29 -13.54 0.19 12.32
C ASP A 29 -14.21 -0.31 11.03
N GLY A 30 -14.92 0.58 10.32
CA GLY A 30 -15.56 0.34 9.03
C GLY A 30 -15.70 1.64 8.24
N GLY A 31 -15.78 1.54 6.91
CA GLY A 31 -15.88 2.70 6.01
C GLY A 31 -15.74 2.33 4.54
N ARG A 32 -15.68 3.35 3.68
CA ARG A 32 -15.68 3.19 2.22
C ARG A 32 -14.34 2.70 1.67
N PHE A 33 -13.23 3.15 2.24
CA PHE A 33 -11.89 2.88 1.73
C PHE A 33 -11.04 2.16 2.79
N PRO A 34 -10.53 0.94 2.53
CA PRO A 34 -9.65 0.26 3.49
C PRO A 34 -8.28 0.94 3.53
N VAL A 35 -7.74 1.13 4.74
CA VAL A 35 -6.40 1.70 4.94
C VAL A 35 -5.37 0.57 4.99
N VAL A 36 -4.58 0.45 3.92
CA VAL A 36 -3.40 -0.42 3.86
C VAL A 36 -2.17 0.41 4.22
N SER A 37 -1.61 0.17 5.41
CA SER A 37 -0.43 0.89 5.94
C SER A 37 0.79 -0.03 6.06
N GLN A 38 1.92 0.48 6.55
CA GLN A 38 3.15 -0.28 6.78
C GLN A 38 3.10 -1.18 8.04
N GLU A 39 2.01 -1.12 8.81
CA GLU A 39 1.81 -1.92 10.02
C GLU A 39 1.59 -3.41 9.69
N LYS A 40 1.42 -4.26 10.71
CA LYS A 40 1.29 -5.72 10.51
C LYS A 40 0.02 -6.13 9.75
N GLY A 41 -1.13 -5.51 10.04
CA GLY A 41 -2.41 -5.90 9.45
C GLY A 41 -2.51 -5.52 7.98
N LEU A 42 -3.16 -6.36 7.16
CA LEU A 42 -3.42 -6.01 5.75
C LEU A 42 -4.29 -4.75 5.66
N VAL A 43 -5.39 -4.72 6.40
CA VAL A 43 -6.23 -3.54 6.62
C VAL A 43 -6.10 -3.13 8.08
N ASN A 44 -5.73 -1.89 8.35
CA ASN A 44 -5.54 -1.38 9.73
C ASN A 44 -6.65 -0.43 10.19
N GLY A 45 -7.72 -0.35 9.40
CA GLY A 45 -8.88 0.51 9.61
C GLY A 45 -9.43 1.01 8.28
N TYR A 46 -10.36 1.94 8.35
CA TYR A 46 -11.06 2.50 7.19
C TYR A 46 -11.04 4.02 7.18
N TRP A 47 -11.22 4.57 5.98
CA TRP A 47 -11.29 5.99 5.68
C TRP A 47 -12.49 6.27 4.78
N ASP A 48 -13.04 7.48 4.88
CA ASP A 48 -14.21 7.88 4.08
C ASP A 48 -13.97 9.11 3.21
N ASP A 49 -12.91 9.87 3.46
CA ASP A 49 -12.59 11.04 2.64
C ASP A 49 -11.90 10.59 1.35
N GLU A 50 -12.62 10.72 0.23
CA GLU A 50 -12.12 10.33 -1.09
C GLU A 50 -10.96 11.23 -1.57
N SER A 51 -10.81 12.44 -1.02
CA SER A 51 -9.72 13.35 -1.40
C SER A 51 -8.35 12.83 -0.94
N ASP A 52 -8.31 11.99 0.09
CA ASP A 52 -7.11 11.33 0.60
C ASP A 52 -6.80 9.99 -0.10
N VAL A 53 -7.70 9.50 -0.95
CA VAL A 53 -7.56 8.20 -1.60
C VAL A 53 -6.51 8.28 -2.69
N ILE A 54 -5.52 7.41 -2.59
CA ILE A 54 -4.53 7.23 -3.65
C ILE A 54 -5.17 6.38 -4.74
N LYS A 55 -5.39 6.99 -5.90
CA LYS A 55 -5.80 6.26 -7.10
C LYS A 55 -4.57 5.62 -7.73
N VAL A 56 -4.65 4.31 -7.95
CA VAL A 56 -3.56 3.51 -8.53
C VAL A 56 -4.04 2.91 -9.85
N ASP A 57 -3.17 2.88 -10.84
CA ASP A 57 -3.41 2.30 -12.17
C ASP A 57 -2.60 1.00 -12.39
N ARG A 58 -1.88 0.57 -11.35
CA ARG A 58 -1.01 -0.59 -11.32
C ARG A 58 -0.85 -1.09 -9.89
N PRO A 59 -0.47 -2.36 -9.69
CA PRO A 59 -0.28 -2.89 -8.36
C PRO A 59 0.77 -2.11 -7.56
N ILE A 60 0.49 -1.89 -6.28
CA ILE A 60 1.40 -1.21 -5.34
C ILE A 60 1.97 -2.22 -4.36
N VAL A 61 3.28 -2.13 -4.15
CA VAL A 61 3.98 -2.89 -3.12
C VAL A 61 4.22 -1.99 -1.91
N ILE A 62 3.79 -2.44 -0.74
CA ILE A 62 4.00 -1.76 0.54
C ILE A 62 4.94 -2.61 1.39
N PHE A 63 6.07 -2.01 1.78
CA PHE A 63 7.04 -2.60 2.69
C PHE A 63 6.77 -2.13 4.12
N GLY A 64 6.71 -3.07 5.06
CA GLY A 64 6.57 -2.75 6.48
C GLY A 64 7.85 -2.13 7.05
N ASP A 65 7.71 -1.01 7.76
CA ASP A 65 8.82 -0.24 8.33
C ASP A 65 9.63 -1.00 9.40
N HIS A 66 8.99 -1.95 10.10
CA HIS A 66 9.61 -2.74 11.16
C HIS A 66 9.26 -4.23 11.14
N THR A 67 8.55 -4.70 10.12
CA THR A 67 7.92 -6.02 10.15
C THR A 67 8.40 -7.00 9.08
N GLN A 68 9.24 -6.56 8.13
CA GLN A 68 9.62 -7.33 6.92
C GLN A 68 8.42 -7.85 6.11
N ILE A 69 7.19 -7.44 6.45
CA ILE A 69 5.97 -7.81 5.75
C ILE A 69 5.92 -7.02 4.45
N VAL A 70 5.65 -7.73 3.37
CA VAL A 70 5.42 -7.15 2.05
C VAL A 70 3.98 -7.38 1.68
N LYS A 71 3.28 -6.31 1.29
CA LYS A 71 1.90 -6.37 0.82
C LYS A 71 1.85 -5.96 -0.63
N LEU A 72 1.11 -6.72 -1.42
CA LEU A 72 0.74 -6.38 -2.78
C LEU A 72 -0.73 -5.98 -2.76
N VAL A 73 -1.01 -4.75 -3.18
CA VAL A 73 -2.37 -4.26 -3.41
C VAL A 73 -2.58 -4.25 -4.91
N ASP A 74 -3.49 -5.09 -5.39
CA ASP A 74 -3.92 -5.19 -6.78
C ASP A 74 -5.12 -4.26 -7.07
N LEU A 75 -5.55 -4.24 -8.35
CA LEU A 75 -6.61 -3.40 -8.88
C LEU A 75 -8.00 -4.06 -8.76
#